data_AF-Q6ZE52-F1
#
_entry.id   AF-Q6ZE52-F1
#
_cell.length_a   1.000
_cell.length_b   1.000
_cell.length_c   1.000
_cell.angle_alpha   90.00
_cell.angle_beta   90.00
_cell.angle_gamma   90.00
#
_symmetry.space_group_name_H-M   'P 1'
#
loop_
_entity.id
_entity.type
_entity.pdbx_description
1 polymer ?
#
loop_
_entity_poly.entity_id
_entity_poly.type
_entity_poly.pdbx_seq_one_letter_code
_entity_poly.pdbx_strand_id
1 'polypeptide(L)'
;MEILTRYNSTPHTEPQHINSDETKNKRSLPPVFKAQKSKKKQLRHCKHGSISALSKVINHATVFTKINFFTWKQTKDGYLYLERDDARSLFNLLDETGIFDFHVTNIQKKIIYQHQVSKFLSNGWRLYANGYFARKGEVEIHHLDANKQNNDPRNLRYVSPGLNYLCARAIKHEYTGEDIPDSVIESYEEAEYLVKLTFKRYLKRLGYSMSKSERDFLLSLKWNIAREILQSWQPPAQVTELIEKLVQK
;
A
#
# COMPACT_ATOMS: atom_id res chain seq x y z
N MET A 1 28.16 10.96 -71.45
CA MET A 1 27.12 10.10 -72.03
C MET A 1 26.78 9.03 -71.02
N GLU A 2 25.51 9.06 -70.60
CA GLU A 2 24.67 8.00 -70.02
C GLU A 2 25.31 6.88 -69.20
N ILE A 3 25.04 6.95 -67.89
CA ILE A 3 25.00 5.84 -66.94
C ILE A 3 23.60 5.23 -67.04
N LEU A 4 23.48 3.96 -67.40
CA LEU A 4 22.22 3.21 -67.29
C LEU A 4 22.45 1.78 -66.78
N THR A 5 21.82 1.51 -65.63
CA THR A 5 21.09 0.27 -65.26
C THR A 5 21.91 -1.01 -64.99
N ARG A 6 21.62 -1.89 -64.03
CA ARG A 6 20.36 -2.30 -63.38
C ARG A 6 20.66 -2.76 -61.94
N TYR A 7 19.89 -2.32 -60.96
CA TYR A 7 19.77 -3.01 -59.66
C TYR A 7 18.45 -3.77 -59.63
N ASN A 8 18.56 -5.09 -59.40
CA ASN A 8 17.44 -5.98 -59.22
C ASN A 8 16.76 -5.71 -57.88
N SER A 9 15.45 -5.60 -57.94
CA SER A 9 14.50 -5.45 -56.84
C SER A 9 14.37 -6.75 -56.03
N THR A 10 14.80 -6.71 -54.77
CA THR A 10 14.44 -7.69 -53.74
C THR A 10 13.10 -7.29 -53.10
N PRO A 11 12.19 -8.23 -52.76
CA PRO A 11 10.89 -7.90 -52.17
C PRO A 11 11.06 -7.35 -50.75
N HIS A 12 10.42 -6.22 -50.46
CA HIS A 12 10.20 -5.74 -49.11
C HIS A 12 9.29 -6.72 -48.36
N THR A 13 9.87 -7.55 -47.50
CA THR A 13 9.14 -8.21 -46.41
C THR A 13 8.81 -7.15 -45.36
N GLU A 14 7.52 -6.85 -45.20
CA GLU A 14 7.01 -6.04 -44.10
C GLU A 14 7.48 -6.62 -42.75
N PRO A 15 7.98 -5.79 -41.81
CA PRO A 15 8.17 -6.25 -40.45
C PRO A 15 6.80 -6.54 -39.85
N GLN A 16 6.49 -7.82 -39.67
CA GLN A 16 5.37 -8.27 -38.87
C GLN A 16 5.48 -7.58 -37.51
N HIS A 17 4.43 -6.83 -37.17
CA HIS A 17 4.22 -6.29 -35.84
C HIS A 17 4.33 -7.43 -34.83
N ILE A 18 5.49 -7.52 -34.18
CA ILE A 18 5.66 -8.29 -32.96
C ILE A 18 4.68 -7.67 -31.98
N ASN A 19 3.64 -8.44 -31.65
CA ASN A 19 2.75 -8.21 -30.53
C ASN A 19 3.62 -7.88 -29.31
N SER A 20 3.70 -6.60 -28.98
CA SER A 20 4.44 -6.12 -27.82
C SER A 20 3.61 -6.44 -26.58
N ASP A 21 3.77 -7.69 -26.15
CA ASP A 21 3.87 -8.09 -24.75
C ASP A 21 2.98 -7.27 -23.79
N GLU A 22 1.77 -7.80 -23.57
CA GLU A 22 0.86 -7.49 -22.45
C GLU A 22 1.46 -7.82 -21.06
N THR A 23 2.79 -7.95 -20.95
CA THR A 23 3.51 -8.34 -19.72
C THR A 23 4.06 -7.14 -18.94
N LYS A 24 3.76 -5.90 -19.34
CA LYS A 24 4.15 -4.71 -18.55
C LYS A 24 3.10 -4.38 -17.48
N ASN A 25 3.38 -4.86 -16.26
CA ASN A 25 2.69 -4.52 -15.00
C ASN A 25 1.23 -5.01 -14.87
N LYS A 26 1.03 -6.33 -14.80
CA LYS A 26 -0.05 -6.84 -13.93
C LYS A 26 0.29 -6.44 -12.49
N ARG A 27 -0.08 -5.23 -12.08
CA ARG A 27 -0.12 -4.85 -10.66
C ARG A 27 -1.01 -5.89 -10.01
N SER A 28 -0.41 -6.83 -9.28
CA SER A 28 -1.14 -7.89 -8.62
C SER A 28 -2.19 -7.25 -7.71
N LEU A 29 -3.43 -7.71 -7.86
CA LEU A 29 -4.52 -7.34 -6.97
C LEU A 29 -4.07 -7.61 -5.53
N PRO A 30 -4.18 -6.66 -4.59
CA PRO A 30 -3.75 -6.91 -3.23
C PRO A 30 -4.46 -8.15 -2.67
N PRO A 31 -3.75 -8.98 -1.89
CA PRO A 31 -4.24 -10.31 -1.52
C PRO A 31 -5.63 -10.32 -0.92
N VAL A 32 -5.90 -9.36 -0.03
CA VAL A 32 -7.20 -9.16 0.63
C VAL A 32 -8.38 -8.99 -0.36
N PHE A 33 -8.13 -8.49 -1.58
CA PHE A 33 -9.17 -8.35 -2.60
C PHE A 33 -9.28 -9.59 -3.52
N LYS A 34 -8.31 -10.51 -3.52
CA LYS A 34 -8.37 -11.75 -4.32
C LYS A 34 -9.57 -12.61 -3.89
N ALA A 35 -9.86 -12.68 -2.59
CA ALA A 35 -10.99 -13.41 -2.04
C ALA A 35 -12.36 -12.87 -2.51
N GLN A 36 -12.45 -11.60 -2.92
CA GLN A 36 -13.70 -11.01 -3.43
C GLN A 36 -14.02 -11.43 -4.87
N LYS A 37 -13.05 -11.95 -5.65
CA LYS A 37 -13.27 -12.36 -7.06
C LYS A 37 -14.22 -13.55 -7.21
N SER A 38 -14.33 -14.43 -6.21
CA SER A 38 -15.07 -15.69 -6.36
C SER A 38 -16.59 -15.55 -6.28
N LYS A 39 -17.13 -14.39 -5.86
CA LYS A 39 -18.54 -14.28 -5.48
C LYS A 39 -19.49 -13.52 -6.43
N LYS A 40 -19.06 -12.96 -7.57
CA LYS A 40 -19.99 -12.39 -8.57
C LYS A 40 -19.29 -12.04 -9.89
N LYS A 41 -19.98 -12.24 -11.03
CA LYS A 41 -19.72 -11.50 -12.29
C LYS A 41 -19.72 -10.00 -11.95
N GLN A 42 -18.54 -9.42 -11.70
CA GLN A 42 -18.41 -8.04 -11.24
C GLN A 42 -18.83 -7.09 -12.38
N LEU A 43 -19.98 -6.44 -12.21
CA LEU A 43 -20.34 -5.24 -12.97
C LEU A 43 -19.23 -4.22 -12.76
N ARG A 44 -18.62 -3.73 -13.84
CA ARG A 44 -17.68 -2.60 -13.76
C ARG A 44 -18.43 -1.42 -13.15
N HIS A 45 -18.14 -1.09 -11.90
CA HIS A 45 -18.69 0.10 -11.27
C HIS A 45 -17.87 1.30 -11.69
N CYS A 46 -18.34 1.96 -12.75
CA CYS A 46 -17.87 3.29 -13.07
C CYS A 46 -19.03 4.26 -12.92
N LYS A 47 -19.07 4.96 -11.78
CA LYS A 47 -20.04 6.04 -11.51
C LYS A 47 -20.06 7.11 -12.61
N HIS A 48 -19.02 7.16 -13.45
CA HIS A 48 -18.83 8.18 -14.50
C HIS A 48 -18.92 7.61 -15.92
N GLY A 49 -19.45 6.39 -16.09
CA GLY A 49 -19.63 5.74 -17.39
C GLY A 49 -18.34 5.29 -18.09
N SER A 50 -17.19 5.89 -17.77
CA SER A 50 -15.88 5.51 -18.33
C SER A 50 -14.72 5.74 -17.35
N ILE A 51 -13.67 4.93 -17.47
CA ILE A 51 -12.42 5.08 -16.69
C ILE A 51 -11.76 6.44 -16.93
N SER A 52 -11.86 6.98 -18.14
CA SER A 52 -11.30 8.30 -18.48
C SER A 52 -11.99 9.41 -17.68
N ALA A 53 -13.32 9.40 -17.60
CA ALA A 53 -14.07 10.37 -16.81
C ALA A 53 -13.75 10.26 -15.31
N LEU A 54 -13.68 9.04 -14.77
CA LEU A 54 -13.25 8.82 -13.39
C LEU A 54 -11.84 9.34 -13.12
N SER A 55 -10.89 9.09 -14.03
CA SER A 55 -9.51 9.57 -13.91
C SER A 55 -9.42 11.09 -13.84
N LYS A 56 -10.25 11.82 -14.63
CA LYS A 56 -10.30 13.30 -14.58
C LYS A 56 -10.74 13.81 -13.19
N VAL A 57 -11.80 13.24 -12.64
CA VAL A 57 -12.31 13.61 -11.31
C VAL A 57 -11.31 13.25 -10.21
N ILE A 58 -10.63 12.10 -10.31
CA ILE A 58 -9.55 11.71 -9.39
C ILE A 58 -8.39 12.70 -9.43
N ASN A 59 -7.96 13.13 -10.62
CA ASN A 59 -6.89 14.11 -10.76
C ASN A 59 -7.30 15.45 -10.14
N HIS A 60 -8.53 15.90 -10.37
CA HIS A 60 -9.06 17.11 -9.76
C HIS A 60 -9.06 17.01 -8.21
N ALA A 61 -9.60 15.93 -7.65
CA ALA A 61 -9.58 15.68 -6.21
C ALA A 61 -8.16 15.61 -5.62
N THR A 62 -7.22 15.00 -6.35
CA THR A 62 -5.81 14.90 -5.94
C THR A 62 -5.13 16.26 -5.88
N VAL A 63 -5.40 17.14 -6.85
CA VAL A 63 -4.89 18.52 -6.82
C VAL A 63 -5.55 19.30 -5.69
N PHE A 64 -6.88 19.24 -5.59
CA PHE A 64 -7.66 19.96 -4.58
C PHE A 64 -7.23 19.62 -3.14
N THR A 65 -6.96 18.34 -2.86
CA THR A 65 -6.49 17.88 -1.53
C THR A 65 -5.04 18.29 -1.22
N LYS A 66 -4.22 18.64 -2.21
CA LYS A 66 -2.84 19.11 -2.01
C LYS A 66 -2.77 20.63 -1.81
N ILE A 67 -3.62 21.38 -2.52
CA ILE A 67 -3.60 22.85 -2.49
C ILE A 67 -4.40 23.43 -1.33
N ASN A 68 -5.42 22.72 -0.85
CA ASN A 68 -6.23 23.16 0.28
C ASN A 68 -5.66 22.63 1.59
N PHE A 69 -5.29 23.54 2.47
CA PHE A 69 -4.85 23.23 3.83
C PHE A 69 -6.06 23.02 4.74
N PHE A 70 -6.58 21.79 4.75
CA PHE A 70 -7.60 21.42 5.73
C PHE A 70 -6.96 21.21 7.10
N THR A 71 -7.59 21.74 8.15
CA THR A 71 -7.21 21.45 9.53
C THR A 71 -7.78 20.10 9.93
N TRP A 72 -6.98 19.05 9.77
CA TRP A 72 -7.35 17.70 10.19
C TRP A 72 -7.46 17.61 11.71
N LYS A 73 -8.59 17.09 12.21
CA LYS A 73 -8.75 16.72 13.63
C LYS A 73 -8.01 15.42 13.90
N GLN A 74 -7.60 15.21 15.15
CA GLN A 74 -6.90 13.99 15.56
C GLN A 74 -7.75 13.17 16.53
N THR A 75 -7.86 11.86 16.27
CA THR A 75 -8.48 10.91 17.20
C THR A 75 -7.57 10.61 18.38
N LYS A 76 -8.11 10.03 19.47
CA LYS A 76 -7.31 9.53 20.61
C LYS A 76 -6.20 8.57 20.16
N ASP A 77 -6.50 7.78 19.14
CA ASP A 77 -5.58 6.80 18.56
C ASP A 77 -4.52 7.41 17.63
N GLY A 78 -4.58 8.71 17.31
CA GLY A 78 -3.61 9.41 16.47
C GLY A 78 -3.95 9.46 14.98
N TYR A 79 -5.09 8.91 14.56
CA TYR A 79 -5.57 9.08 13.18
C TYR A 79 -6.08 10.49 12.92
N LEU A 80 -5.76 11.01 11.74
CA LEU A 80 -6.23 12.29 11.23
C LEU A 80 -7.55 12.12 10.47
N TYR A 81 -8.55 12.94 10.78
CA TYR A 81 -9.88 12.91 10.17
C TYR A 81 -10.45 14.31 9.92
N LEU A 82 -11.45 14.37 9.04
CA LEU A 82 -12.29 15.54 8.80
C LEU A 82 -13.76 15.16 8.98
N GLU A 83 -14.54 16.11 9.47
CA GLU A 83 -16.00 16.03 9.49
C GLU A 83 -16.57 16.71 8.25
N ARG A 84 -17.71 16.23 7.77
CA ARG A 84 -18.35 16.75 6.57
C ARG A 84 -18.70 18.22 6.68
N ASP A 85 -19.17 18.65 7.84
CA ASP A 85 -19.61 20.04 8.04
C ASP A 85 -18.45 21.02 7.99
N ASP A 86 -17.25 20.60 8.39
CA ASP A 86 -16.03 21.41 8.31
C ASP A 86 -15.44 21.49 6.89
N ALA A 87 -15.80 20.54 6.01
CA ALA A 87 -15.15 20.37 4.70
C ALA A 87 -16.13 19.97 3.59
N ARG A 88 -17.32 20.58 3.54
CA ARG A 88 -18.42 20.15 2.65
C ARG A 88 -18.03 20.05 1.17
N SER A 89 -17.29 21.04 0.65
CA SER A 89 -16.84 21.05 -0.75
C SER A 89 -15.90 19.88 -1.05
N LEU A 90 -14.99 19.55 -0.11
CA LEU A 90 -14.14 18.38 -0.23
C LEU A 90 -14.96 17.10 -0.23
N PHE A 91 -15.94 16.97 0.67
CA PHE A 91 -16.79 15.78 0.74
C PHE A 91 -17.61 15.58 -0.53
N ASN A 92 -18.15 16.64 -1.12
CA ASN A 92 -18.88 16.54 -2.39
C ASN A 92 -17.94 16.05 -3.52
N LEU A 93 -16.75 16.65 -3.63
CA LEU A 93 -15.75 16.23 -4.62
C LEU A 93 -15.30 14.77 -4.40
N LEU A 94 -15.07 14.38 -3.16
CA LEU A 94 -14.71 13.01 -2.80
C LEU A 94 -15.84 12.03 -3.14
N ASP A 95 -17.11 12.40 -2.94
CA ASP A 95 -18.24 11.56 -3.31
C ASP A 95 -18.32 11.30 -4.81
N GLU A 96 -17.99 12.30 -5.64
CA GLU A 96 -17.88 12.11 -7.09
C GLU A 96 -16.84 11.03 -7.42
N THR A 97 -15.70 11.02 -6.74
CA THR A 97 -14.66 9.99 -6.99
C THR A 97 -15.08 8.56 -6.66
N GLY A 98 -16.18 8.36 -5.93
CA GLY A 98 -16.64 7.04 -5.47
C GLY A 98 -15.93 6.53 -4.21
N ILE A 99 -15.14 7.34 -3.51
CA ILE A 99 -14.41 6.90 -2.30
C ILE A 99 -15.34 6.38 -1.21
N PHE A 100 -16.50 7.02 -1.02
CA PHE A 100 -17.48 6.61 0.00
C PHE A 100 -18.23 5.33 -0.37
N ASP A 101 -18.36 5.06 -1.68
CA ASP A 101 -18.90 3.78 -2.16
C ASP A 101 -17.86 2.67 -1.99
N PHE A 102 -16.57 3.00 -2.19
CA PHE A 102 -15.45 2.07 -2.04
C PHE A 102 -15.16 1.71 -0.58
N HIS A 103 -15.03 2.70 0.30
CA HIS A 103 -14.82 2.54 1.73
C HIS A 103 -16.18 2.39 2.44
N VAL A 104 -16.75 1.19 2.37
CA VAL A 104 -18.06 0.91 2.97
C VAL A 104 -17.93 0.89 4.49
N THR A 105 -18.44 1.94 5.13
CA THR A 105 -18.44 2.12 6.60
C THR A 105 -19.85 2.37 7.15
N ASN A 106 -20.06 2.09 8.44
CA ASN A 106 -21.36 2.28 9.11
C ASN A 106 -21.69 3.76 9.41
N ILE A 107 -20.74 4.68 9.22
CA ILE A 107 -20.82 6.08 9.70
C ILE A 107 -21.24 7.04 8.55
N GLN A 108 -21.72 6.49 7.42
CA GLN A 108 -22.31 7.18 6.27
C GLN A 108 -21.85 8.63 6.04
N LYS A 109 -20.71 8.83 5.36
CA LYS A 109 -20.22 10.13 4.86
C LYS A 109 -20.14 11.27 5.89
N LYS A 110 -20.17 10.99 7.21
CA LYS A 110 -20.03 12.03 8.25
C LYS A 110 -18.57 12.39 8.51
N ILE A 111 -17.70 11.39 8.48
CA ILE A 111 -16.27 11.53 8.69
C ILE A 111 -15.50 10.87 7.56
N ILE A 112 -14.30 11.37 7.28
CA ILE A 112 -13.33 10.70 6.42
C ILE A 112 -11.95 10.79 7.04
N TYR A 113 -11.19 9.70 7.00
CA TYR A 113 -9.81 9.69 7.49
C TYR A 113 -8.82 10.04 6.38
N GLN A 114 -7.74 10.74 6.73
CA GLN A 114 -6.73 11.15 5.76
C GLN A 114 -6.10 9.96 5.03
N HIS A 115 -5.81 8.87 5.73
CA HIS A 115 -5.22 7.67 5.12
C HIS A 115 -6.16 7.03 4.09
N GLN A 116 -7.49 7.09 4.30
CA GLN A 116 -8.47 6.60 3.33
C GLN A 116 -8.41 7.45 2.06
N VAL A 117 -8.43 8.78 2.20
CA VAL A 117 -8.32 9.72 1.06
C VAL A 117 -7.01 9.48 0.30
N SER A 118 -5.87 9.54 1.00
CA SER A 118 -4.55 9.36 0.41
C SER A 118 -4.43 8.03 -0.33
N LYS A 119 -4.86 6.93 0.30
CA LYS A 119 -4.74 5.61 -0.31
C LYS A 119 -5.68 5.44 -1.50
N PHE A 120 -6.92 5.91 -1.38
CA PHE A 120 -7.90 5.81 -2.46
C PHE A 120 -7.48 6.59 -3.70
N LEU A 121 -7.13 7.87 -3.55
CA LEU A 121 -6.74 8.73 -4.67
C LEU A 121 -5.45 8.23 -5.36
N SER A 122 -4.54 7.61 -4.61
CA SER A 122 -3.32 7.02 -5.18
C SER A 122 -3.61 5.80 -6.05
N ASN A 123 -4.36 4.82 -5.54
CA ASN A 123 -4.60 3.59 -6.27
C ASN A 123 -5.91 2.86 -5.95
N GLY A 124 -6.61 3.19 -4.85
CA GLY A 124 -7.89 2.56 -4.51
C GLY A 124 -8.99 2.79 -5.55
N TRP A 125 -9.01 3.93 -6.23
CA TRP A 125 -9.99 4.20 -7.29
C TRP A 125 -9.94 3.19 -8.45
N ARG A 126 -8.76 2.60 -8.72
CA ARG A 126 -8.64 1.54 -9.74
C ARG A 126 -9.25 0.22 -9.26
N LEU A 127 -9.19 -0.05 -7.96
CA LEU A 127 -9.87 -1.20 -7.37
C LEU A 127 -11.38 -1.00 -7.47
N TYR A 128 -11.87 0.20 -7.11
CA TYR A 128 -13.27 0.57 -7.26
C TYR A 128 -13.79 0.44 -8.70
N ALA A 129 -13.04 0.97 -9.69
CA ALA A 129 -13.39 0.88 -11.10
C ALA A 129 -13.51 -0.57 -11.62
N ASN A 130 -12.82 -1.51 -10.96
CA ASN A 130 -12.88 -2.94 -11.25
C ASN A 130 -13.89 -3.70 -10.37
N GLY A 131 -14.70 -3.01 -9.57
CA GLY A 131 -15.76 -3.61 -8.77
C GLY A 131 -15.34 -4.18 -7.41
N TYR A 132 -14.15 -3.81 -6.90
CA TYR A 132 -13.69 -4.17 -5.56
C TYR A 132 -14.07 -3.10 -4.53
N PHE A 133 -14.26 -3.53 -3.28
CA PHE A 133 -14.71 -2.67 -2.19
C PHE A 133 -13.90 -2.92 -0.92
N ALA A 134 -13.49 -1.84 -0.24
CA ALA A 134 -12.84 -1.92 1.06
C ALA A 134 -13.90 -1.85 2.17
N ARG A 135 -14.57 -2.99 2.42
CA ARG A 135 -15.63 -3.11 3.41
C ARG A 135 -15.07 -3.17 4.83
N LYS A 136 -15.74 -2.50 5.77
CA LYS A 136 -15.41 -2.59 7.21
C LYS A 136 -15.41 -4.06 7.65
N GLY A 137 -14.34 -4.47 8.35
CA GLY A 137 -14.17 -5.84 8.83
C GLY A 137 -13.63 -6.83 7.80
N GLU A 138 -13.50 -6.43 6.53
CA GLU A 138 -12.86 -7.25 5.50
C GLU A 138 -11.51 -6.67 5.05
N VAL A 139 -11.44 -5.35 4.94
CA VAL A 139 -10.25 -4.64 4.45
C VAL A 139 -9.93 -3.47 5.37
N GLU A 140 -8.68 -3.39 5.78
CA GLU A 140 -8.13 -2.30 6.57
C GLU A 140 -6.96 -1.61 5.84
N ILE A 141 -6.59 -0.42 6.30
CA ILE A 141 -5.40 0.30 5.83
C ILE A 141 -4.32 0.22 6.92
N HIS A 142 -3.25 -0.52 6.63
CA HIS A 142 -2.08 -0.62 7.48
C HIS A 142 -1.07 0.50 7.18
N HIS A 143 -0.52 1.11 8.23
CA HIS A 143 0.58 2.09 8.17
C HIS A 143 1.90 1.37 8.44
N LEU A 144 2.74 1.25 7.41
CA LEU A 144 3.98 0.45 7.46
C LEU A 144 4.98 0.95 8.51
N ASP A 145 5.02 2.25 8.77
CA ASP A 145 5.94 2.84 9.76
C ASP A 145 5.33 2.96 11.17
N ALA A 146 4.12 2.43 11.37
CA ALA A 146 3.30 2.56 12.57
C ALA A 146 2.90 3.99 12.98
N ASN A 147 3.23 5.01 12.17
CA ASN A 147 2.80 6.39 12.42
C ASN A 147 1.47 6.66 11.71
N LYS A 148 0.38 6.75 12.49
CA LYS A 148 -0.98 7.01 12.00
C LYS A 148 -1.19 8.41 11.41
N GLN A 149 -0.19 9.30 11.53
CA GLN A 149 -0.18 10.62 10.91
C GLN A 149 0.62 10.63 9.59
N ASN A 150 1.42 9.60 9.31
CA ASN A 150 2.13 9.48 8.04
C ASN A 150 1.23 8.87 6.96
N ASN A 151 0.45 9.73 6.33
CA ASN A 151 -0.54 9.39 5.31
C ASN A 151 0.02 9.35 3.88
N ASP A 152 1.35 9.25 3.70
CA ASP A 152 1.94 9.02 2.37
C ASP A 152 1.40 7.70 1.78
N PRO A 153 0.82 7.68 0.57
CA PRO A 153 0.27 6.46 -0.01
C PRO A 153 1.26 5.29 -0.13
N ARG A 154 2.57 5.56 -0.18
CA ARG A 154 3.66 4.58 -0.19
C ARG A 154 3.84 3.92 1.18
N ASN A 155 3.45 4.58 2.27
CA ASN A 155 3.41 4.07 3.64
C ASN A 155 2.14 3.24 3.93
N LEU A 156 1.12 3.31 3.07
CA LEU A 156 -0.19 2.71 3.31
C LEU A 156 -0.39 1.41 2.51
N ARG A 157 -0.98 0.38 3.11
CA ARG A 157 -1.32 -0.89 2.43
C ARG A 157 -2.74 -1.34 2.77
N TYR A 158 -3.45 -1.88 1.78
CA TYR A 158 -4.71 -2.58 2.03
C TYR A 158 -4.40 -4.01 2.45
N VAL A 159 -4.97 -4.44 3.56
CA VAL A 159 -4.71 -5.75 4.18
C VAL A 159 -5.98 -6.28 4.85
N SER A 160 -6.01 -7.57 5.16
CA SER A 160 -7.03 -8.12 6.06
C SER A 160 -6.85 -7.59 7.50
N PRO A 161 -7.90 -7.59 8.33
CA PRO A 161 -7.80 -7.25 9.75
C PRO A 161 -6.80 -8.15 10.50
N GLY A 162 -6.79 -9.45 10.19
CA GLY A 162 -5.85 -10.41 10.78
C GLY A 162 -4.40 -10.03 10.49
N LEU A 163 -4.09 -9.70 9.23
CA LEU A 163 -2.74 -9.27 8.84
C LEU A 163 -2.40 -7.88 9.41
N ASN A 164 -3.35 -6.95 9.47
CA ASN A 164 -3.14 -5.65 10.11
C ASN A 164 -2.77 -5.81 11.60
N TYR A 165 -3.50 -6.66 12.31
CA TYR A 165 -3.22 -7.01 13.70
C TYR A 165 -1.85 -7.66 13.85
N LEU A 166 -1.52 -8.64 12.99
CA LEU A 166 -0.23 -9.31 13.00
C LEU A 166 0.93 -8.31 12.84
N CYS A 167 0.88 -7.44 11.83
CA CYS A 167 1.92 -6.44 11.61
C CYS A 167 2.01 -5.42 12.76
N ALA A 168 0.87 -4.99 13.32
CA ALA A 168 0.84 -4.07 14.46
C ALA A 168 1.34 -4.73 15.77
N ARG A 169 1.16 -6.04 15.91
CA ARG A 169 1.66 -6.82 17.04
C ARG A 169 3.16 -7.08 16.90
N ALA A 170 3.65 -7.42 15.71
CA ALA A 170 5.06 -7.73 15.44
C ALA A 170 6.04 -6.58 15.77
N ILE A 171 5.56 -5.33 15.77
CA ILE A 171 6.37 -4.16 16.19
C ILE A 171 6.35 -3.92 17.71
N LYS A 172 5.46 -4.58 18.46
CA LYS A 172 5.28 -4.41 19.92
C LYS A 172 5.67 -5.64 20.72
N HIS A 173 5.53 -6.83 20.12
CA HIS A 173 5.68 -8.13 20.75
C HIS A 173 6.55 -9.04 19.88
N GLU A 174 7.12 -10.08 20.51
CA GLU A 174 7.88 -11.13 19.82
C GLU A 174 7.04 -11.77 18.71
N TYR A 175 7.61 -11.84 17.51
CA TYR A 175 7.05 -12.57 16.37
C TYR A 175 8.00 -13.73 16.05
N THR A 176 7.60 -14.94 16.42
CA THR A 176 8.41 -16.15 16.25
C THR A 176 8.32 -16.74 14.83
N GLY A 177 7.43 -16.22 13.98
CA GLY A 177 7.18 -16.77 12.65
C GLY A 177 6.34 -18.07 12.64
N GLU A 178 6.17 -18.71 13.80
CA GLU A 178 5.49 -20.01 13.92
C GLU A 178 3.97 -19.90 14.12
N ASP A 179 3.44 -18.71 14.42
CA ASP A 179 2.03 -18.48 14.71
C ASP A 179 1.42 -17.37 13.83
N ILE A 180 1.22 -17.63 12.54
CA ILE A 180 0.31 -16.79 11.74
C ILE A 180 -1.12 -17.15 12.16
N PRO A 181 -1.89 -16.23 12.77
CA PRO A 181 -3.24 -16.56 13.25
C PRO A 181 -4.15 -16.95 12.08
N ASP A 182 -5.06 -17.91 12.28
CA ASP A 182 -6.06 -18.35 11.28
C ASP A 182 -6.89 -17.21 10.67
N SER A 183 -6.96 -16.07 11.37
CA SER A 183 -7.60 -14.84 10.87
C SER A 183 -6.86 -14.15 9.71
N VAL A 184 -5.61 -14.53 9.42
CA VAL A 184 -4.82 -14.04 8.29
C VAL A 184 -5.18 -14.85 7.06
N ILE A 185 -5.81 -14.20 6.09
CA ILE A 185 -6.28 -14.83 4.86
C ILE A 185 -5.27 -14.77 3.71
N GLU A 186 -4.21 -14.00 3.89
CA GLU A 186 -3.08 -13.89 2.99
C GLU A 186 -2.18 -15.13 3.05
N SER A 187 -1.41 -15.40 1.99
CA SER A 187 -0.45 -16.51 2.03
C SER A 187 0.66 -16.23 3.05
N TYR A 188 1.34 -17.29 3.50
CA TYR A 188 2.48 -17.17 4.42
C TYR A 188 3.52 -16.19 3.89
N GLU A 189 3.87 -16.28 2.60
CA GLU A 189 4.88 -15.42 1.96
C GLU A 189 4.42 -13.96 1.91
N GLU A 190 3.13 -13.71 1.68
CA GLU A 190 2.55 -12.36 1.65
C GLU A 190 2.54 -11.73 3.05
N ALA A 191 2.19 -12.52 4.07
CA ALA A 191 2.20 -12.11 5.46
C ALA A 191 3.63 -11.82 5.95
N GLU A 192 4.56 -12.75 5.72
CA GLU A 192 5.97 -12.61 6.09
C GLU A 192 6.59 -11.37 5.42
N TYR A 193 6.38 -11.20 4.11
CA TYR A 193 6.85 -10.02 3.39
C TYR A 193 6.35 -8.72 4.02
N LEU A 194 5.07 -8.66 4.37
CA LEU A 194 4.50 -7.43 4.91
C LEU A 194 4.99 -7.15 6.32
N VAL A 195 5.11 -8.16 7.19
CA VAL A 195 5.70 -8.02 8.52
C VAL A 195 7.12 -7.45 8.42
N LYS A 196 7.98 -8.05 7.58
CA LYS A 196 9.34 -7.56 7.35
C LYS A 196 9.37 -6.13 6.81
N LEU A 197 8.46 -5.80 5.89
CA LEU A 197 8.36 -4.44 5.33
C LEU A 197 7.92 -3.41 6.36
N THR A 198 6.92 -3.73 7.18
CA THR A 198 6.46 -2.89 8.30
C THR A 198 7.59 -2.65 9.27
N PHE A 199 8.27 -3.71 9.70
CA PHE A 199 9.40 -3.60 10.61
C PHE A 199 10.51 -2.71 10.06
N LYS A 200 10.91 -2.92 8.80
CA LYS A 200 11.91 -2.08 8.13
C LYS A 200 11.52 -0.60 8.10
N ARG A 201 10.26 -0.29 7.80
CA ARG A 201 9.76 1.09 7.72
C ARG A 201 9.67 1.74 9.10
N TYR A 202 9.24 0.98 10.10
CA TYR A 202 9.22 1.38 11.49
C TYR A 202 10.62 1.72 12.01
N LEU A 203 11.62 0.85 11.79
CA LEU A 203 13.02 1.12 12.17
C LEU A 203 13.59 2.34 11.46
N LYS A 204 13.34 2.49 10.16
CA LYS A 204 13.77 3.68 9.41
C LYS A 204 13.19 4.97 10.00
N ARG A 205 11.92 4.96 10.43
CA ARG A 205 11.27 6.11 11.07
C ARG A 205 11.94 6.47 12.40
N LEU A 206 12.41 5.47 13.15
CA LEU A 206 13.17 5.67 14.38
C LEU A 206 14.62 6.13 14.14
N GLY A 207 15.06 6.27 12.88
CA GLY A 207 16.40 6.74 12.54
C GLY A 207 17.45 5.64 12.36
N TYR A 208 17.07 4.36 12.46
CA TYR A 208 18.01 3.26 12.26
C TYR A 208 18.37 3.10 10.78
N SER A 209 19.68 3.14 10.48
CA SER A 209 20.25 2.77 9.18
C SER A 209 20.87 1.40 9.30
N MET A 210 20.28 0.41 8.62
CA MET A 210 20.70 -0.99 8.70
C MET A 210 20.80 -1.59 7.30
N SER A 211 21.82 -2.43 7.10
CA SER A 211 21.96 -3.35 5.98
C SER A 211 20.82 -4.39 5.95
N LYS A 212 20.77 -5.22 4.90
CA LYS A 212 19.78 -6.29 4.80
C LYS A 212 20.02 -7.39 5.83
N SER A 213 21.27 -7.84 5.98
CA SER A 213 21.66 -8.87 6.93
C SER A 213 21.36 -8.47 8.37
N GLU A 214 21.65 -7.23 8.76
CA GLU A 214 21.35 -6.73 10.11
C GLU A 214 19.85 -6.71 10.41
N ARG A 215 19.02 -6.31 9.43
CA ARG A 215 17.57 -6.38 9.57
C ARG A 215 17.07 -7.81 9.66
N ASP A 216 17.57 -8.69 8.79
CA ASP A 216 17.15 -10.09 8.75
C ASP A 216 17.56 -10.81 10.05
N PHE A 217 18.74 -10.47 10.60
CA PHE A 217 19.17 -10.91 11.93
C PHE A 217 18.24 -10.41 13.03
N LEU A 218 17.95 -9.10 13.10
CA LEU A 218 17.01 -8.56 14.10
C LEU A 218 15.62 -9.20 14.00
N LEU A 219 15.17 -9.51 12.79
CA LEU A 219 13.91 -10.21 12.53
C LEU A 219 13.93 -11.68 12.94
N SER A 220 15.11 -12.29 13.05
CA SER A 220 15.28 -13.66 13.56
C SER A 220 15.33 -13.74 15.09
N LEU A 221 15.49 -12.60 15.76
CA LEU A 221 15.61 -12.53 17.21
C LEU A 221 14.25 -12.34 17.88
N LYS A 222 14.20 -12.75 19.16
CA LYS A 222 13.11 -12.37 20.06
C LYS A 222 13.05 -10.85 20.19
N TRP A 223 11.84 -10.27 20.22
CA TRP A 223 11.69 -8.80 20.17
C TRP A 223 12.31 -8.07 21.36
N ASN A 224 12.29 -8.65 22.56
CA ASN A 224 12.99 -8.06 23.71
C ASN A 224 14.51 -7.96 23.46
N ILE A 225 15.11 -9.00 22.87
CA ILE A 225 16.53 -9.03 22.50
C ILE A 225 16.78 -8.03 21.37
N ALA A 226 15.97 -8.04 20.31
CA ALA A 226 16.10 -7.08 19.21
C ALA A 226 15.97 -5.63 19.70
N ARG A 227 15.06 -5.36 20.65
CA ARG A 227 14.87 -4.04 21.25
C ARG A 227 16.03 -3.62 22.13
N GLU A 228 16.60 -4.52 22.93
CA GLU A 228 17.82 -4.25 23.70
C GLU A 228 18.99 -3.93 22.77
N ILE A 229 19.15 -4.69 21.69
CA ILE A 229 20.14 -4.42 20.65
C ILE A 229 19.90 -3.03 20.04
N LEU A 230 18.66 -2.70 19.67
CA LEU A 230 18.27 -1.40 19.13
C LEU A 230 18.50 -0.23 20.12
N GLN A 231 18.33 -0.45 21.41
CA GLN A 231 18.60 0.55 22.46
C GLN A 231 20.09 0.74 22.69
N SER A 232 20.89 -0.32 22.54
CA SER A 232 22.36 -0.28 22.58
C SER A 232 23.00 0.16 21.26
N TRP A 233 22.19 0.30 20.20
CA TRP A 233 22.65 0.58 18.84
C TRP A 233 23.23 2.00 18.75
N GLN A 234 24.55 2.09 18.76
CA GLN A 234 25.31 3.29 18.40
C GLN A 234 25.74 3.17 16.93
N PRO A 235 25.16 3.92 15.99
CA PRO A 235 25.63 3.91 14.60
C PRO A 235 27.09 4.41 14.54
N PRO A 236 28.01 3.82 13.74
CA PRO A 236 27.86 2.71 12.79
C PRO A 236 28.80 1.50 13.02
N ALA A 237 29.43 1.31 14.19
CA ALA A 237 30.58 0.39 14.32
C ALA A 237 30.38 -0.92 15.12
N GLN A 238 29.29 -1.11 15.88
CA GLN A 238 29.25 -2.15 16.94
C GLN A 238 28.39 -3.38 16.65
N VAL A 239 27.78 -3.51 15.47
CA VAL A 239 26.80 -4.58 15.23
C VAL A 239 27.45 -5.96 15.22
N THR A 240 28.59 -6.13 14.57
CA THR A 240 29.30 -7.42 14.54
C THR A 240 29.72 -7.87 15.95
N GLU A 241 30.26 -6.94 16.74
CA GLU A 241 30.78 -7.21 18.09
C GLU A 241 29.66 -7.50 19.10
N LEU A 242 28.50 -6.87 18.94
CA LEU A 242 27.32 -7.13 19.77
C LEU A 242 26.63 -8.45 19.38
N ILE A 243 26.60 -8.78 18.09
CA ILE A 243 26.11 -10.07 17.57
C ILE A 243 26.98 -11.21 18.10
N GLU A 244 28.30 -11.09 17.99
CA GLU A 244 29.25 -12.10 18.50
C GLU A 244 29.11 -12.31 20.01
N LYS A 245 28.94 -11.24 20.79
CA LYS A 245 28.70 -11.33 22.25
C LYS A 245 27.39 -12.03 22.63
N LEU A 246 26.34 -11.88 21.84
CA LEU A 246 25.01 -12.41 22.16
C LEU A 246 24.80 -13.83 21.60
N VAL A 247 25.52 -14.22 20.55
CA VAL A 247 25.49 -15.58 19.98
C VAL A 247 26.39 -16.56 20.76
N GLN A 248 27.36 -16.05 21.53
CA GLN A 248 28.27 -16.87 22.36
C GLN A 248 27.76 -17.16 23.79
N LYS A 249 26.56 -16.71 24.16
CA LYS A 249 25.90 -17.04 25.43
C LYS A 249 24.75 -18.02 25.22
#